data_AF-A0A8T8X1C3-F1
#
_entry.id   AF-A0A8T8X1C3-F1
#
_cell.length_a   1.000
_cell.length_b   1.000
_cell.length_c   1.000
_cell.angle_alpha   90.00
_cell.angle_beta   90.00
_cell.angle_gamma   90.00
#
_symmetry.space_group_name_H-M   'P 1'
#
loop_
_entity.id
_entity.type
_entity.pdbx_description
1 polymer ?
#
loop_
_entity_poly.entity_id
_entity_poly.type
_entity_poly.pdbx_seq_one_letter_code
_entity_poly.pdbx_strand_id
1 'polypeptide(L)'
;MAEVLLPWLNGHLDFRQAYTFTLNDIVDTLRDIVQHPVSYGVPPQNVNMLISIHGHITRLRRPTGQDYLNPPPPQSVHRDLNPQWPRSIARFRLERSTYDGLEYWALPDYLGLFLSKLGRAPAGATKRNFYLPVTAVFGRWCDKLLSGRRWQKPRVYQCTWADAGEFHLGASRGGWTLESGMGSCLAVLDRARFGVVRSTVLDLAYWSQAWTPTIVRKGRRRGTPFGRCAETYPFRKLLMEKSREEAERVCGLALCNDYISEPVYDDRLSGEVWKSLWDPCLNCQTLIRLHQGNVLNFLKTTGIEGAPP
;
A
#
# COMPACT_ATOMS: atom_id res chain seq x y z
N MET A 1 5.75 29.76 5.73
CA MET A 1 6.56 29.38 4.55
C MET A 1 6.19 27.94 4.19
N ALA A 2 6.08 27.62 2.89
CA ALA A 2 5.81 26.24 2.46
C ALA A 2 6.99 25.33 2.82
N GLU A 3 6.72 24.05 3.11
CA GLU A 3 7.78 23.09 3.39
C GLU A 3 8.57 22.82 2.09
N VAL A 4 9.89 22.79 2.19
CA VAL A 4 10.73 22.36 1.07
C VAL A 4 10.65 20.83 1.00
N LEU A 5 9.94 20.32 0.00
CA LEU A 5 9.86 18.88 -0.25
C LEU A 5 11.15 18.40 -0.89
N LEU A 6 11.62 17.23 -0.49
CA LEU A 6 12.83 16.66 -1.06
C LEU A 6 12.53 16.13 -2.46
N PRO A 7 13.33 16.47 -3.47
CA PRO A 7 13.22 15.87 -4.78
C PRO A 7 13.43 14.34 -4.69
N TRP A 8 12.66 13.58 -5.45
CA TRP A 8 12.81 12.12 -5.53
C TRP A 8 13.31 11.68 -6.90
N LEU A 9 13.93 10.49 -6.94
CA LEU A 9 14.47 9.86 -8.15
C LEU A 9 15.45 10.76 -8.90
N ASN A 10 16.56 11.14 -8.26
CA ASN A 10 17.57 12.07 -8.79
C ASN A 10 17.02 13.43 -9.26
N GLY A 11 15.91 13.89 -8.68
CA GLY A 11 15.30 15.17 -9.06
C GLY A 11 14.34 15.09 -10.23
N HIS A 12 14.10 13.89 -10.78
CA HIS A 12 13.11 13.71 -11.85
C HIS A 12 11.66 13.76 -11.36
N LEU A 13 11.41 13.60 -10.06
CA LEU A 13 10.06 13.62 -9.51
C LEU A 13 9.88 14.68 -8.43
N ASP A 14 9.13 15.74 -8.77
CA ASP A 14 8.54 16.68 -7.82
C ASP A 14 7.19 16.14 -7.31
N PHE A 15 7.01 16.10 -5.99
CA PHE A 15 5.79 15.53 -5.41
C PHE A 15 4.53 16.35 -5.66
N ARG A 16 4.62 17.69 -5.76
CA ARG A 16 3.44 18.52 -6.03
C ARG A 16 2.96 18.31 -7.46
N GLN A 17 3.89 18.16 -8.41
CA GLN A 17 3.58 17.82 -9.79
C GLN A 17 3.07 16.37 -9.91
N ALA A 18 3.78 15.40 -9.31
CA ALA A 18 3.39 13.99 -9.37
C ALA A 18 2.00 13.73 -8.78
N TYR A 19 1.57 14.54 -7.81
CA TYR A 19 0.23 14.46 -7.22
C TYR A 19 -0.90 14.81 -8.20
N THR A 20 -0.63 15.68 -9.18
CA THR A 20 -1.60 16.15 -10.18
C THR A 20 -1.62 15.31 -11.46
N PHE A 21 -0.70 14.34 -11.59
CA PHE A 21 -0.59 13.48 -12.76
C PHE A 21 -1.92 12.85 -13.20
N THR A 22 -2.13 12.85 -14.51
CA THR A 22 -3.19 12.11 -15.18
C THR A 22 -2.86 10.61 -15.23
N LEU A 23 -3.81 9.80 -15.67
CA LEU A 23 -3.57 8.37 -15.89
C LEU A 23 -2.42 8.13 -16.88
N ASN A 24 -2.32 8.95 -17.94
CA ASN A 24 -1.28 8.82 -18.95
C ASN A 24 0.07 9.21 -18.38
N ASP A 25 0.15 10.34 -17.67
CA ASP A 25 1.40 10.77 -17.02
C ASP A 25 1.97 9.69 -16.09
N ILE A 26 1.11 9.05 -15.30
CA ILE A 26 1.52 7.93 -14.42
C ILE A 26 2.07 6.77 -15.23
N VAL A 27 1.36 6.35 -16.28
CA VAL A 27 1.75 5.21 -17.11
C VAL A 27 3.06 5.48 -17.84
N ASP A 28 3.19 6.68 -18.40
CA ASP A 28 4.39 7.11 -19.12
C ASP A 28 5.59 7.22 -18.17
N THR A 29 5.38 7.75 -16.95
CA THR A 29 6.42 7.83 -15.92
C THR A 29 6.88 6.44 -15.47
N LEU A 30 5.95 5.51 -15.18
CA LEU A 30 6.30 4.14 -14.79
C LEU A 30 7.07 3.41 -15.90
N ARG A 31 6.68 3.63 -17.17
CA ARG A 31 7.38 3.09 -18.34
C ARG A 31 8.78 3.70 -18.48
N ASP A 32 8.90 5.01 -18.33
CA ASP A 32 10.18 5.71 -18.50
C ASP A 32 11.20 5.29 -17.43
N ILE A 33 10.75 5.11 -16.18
CA ILE A 33 11.59 4.59 -15.09
C ILE A 33 12.18 3.21 -15.44
N VAL A 34 11.39 2.30 -16.02
CA VAL A 34 11.91 0.97 -16.37
C VAL A 34 12.76 0.95 -17.64
N GLN A 35 12.60 1.94 -18.52
CA GLN A 35 13.41 2.10 -19.74
C GLN A 35 14.75 2.79 -19.45
N HIS A 36 14.77 3.71 -18.49
CA HIS A 36 15.93 4.52 -18.15
C HIS A 36 16.27 4.46 -16.64
N PRO A 37 16.39 3.27 -16.02
CA PRO A 37 16.47 3.15 -14.55
C PRO A 37 17.65 3.90 -13.91
N VAL A 38 18.78 4.01 -14.63
CA VAL A 38 19.98 4.70 -14.13
C VAL A 38 19.75 6.20 -13.95
N SER A 39 19.00 6.87 -14.84
CA SER A 39 18.74 8.32 -14.69
C SER A 39 17.93 8.61 -13.42
N TYR A 40 16.99 7.72 -13.08
CA TYR A 40 16.17 7.80 -11.86
C TYR A 40 16.87 7.33 -10.58
N GLY A 41 18.12 6.86 -10.66
CA GLY A 41 18.88 6.39 -9.50
C GLY A 41 18.41 5.04 -8.96
N VAL A 42 17.74 4.24 -9.79
CA VAL A 42 17.24 2.91 -9.41
C VAL A 42 18.42 1.97 -9.11
N PRO A 43 18.44 1.28 -7.96
CA PRO A 43 19.47 0.28 -7.67
C PRO A 43 19.52 -0.80 -8.75
N PRO A 44 20.70 -1.12 -9.34
CA PRO A 44 20.80 -2.07 -10.46
C PRO A 44 20.18 -3.43 -10.18
N GLN A 45 20.28 -3.92 -8.94
CA GLN A 45 19.71 -5.19 -8.51
C GLN A 45 18.17 -5.23 -8.55
N ASN A 46 17.50 -4.08 -8.57
CA ASN A 46 16.04 -3.99 -8.58
C ASN A 46 15.44 -3.90 -10.00
N VAL A 47 16.26 -3.65 -11.03
CA VAL A 47 15.77 -3.33 -12.39
C VAL A 47 14.88 -4.44 -12.97
N ASN A 48 15.35 -5.69 -12.98
CA ASN A 48 14.58 -6.82 -13.53
C ASN A 48 13.26 -7.05 -12.77
N MET A 49 13.27 -6.82 -11.45
CA MET A 49 12.08 -6.89 -10.63
C MET A 49 11.08 -5.79 -11.02
N LEU A 50 11.55 -4.55 -11.18
CA LEU A 50 10.71 -3.42 -11.56
C LEU A 50 10.10 -3.59 -12.95
N ILE A 51 10.83 -4.13 -13.92
CA ILE A 51 10.29 -4.47 -15.25
C ILE A 51 9.10 -5.44 -15.11
N SER A 52 9.25 -6.47 -14.28
CA SER A 52 8.22 -7.48 -14.06
C SER A 52 6.99 -6.89 -13.33
N ILE A 53 7.22 -6.09 -12.29
CA ILE A 53 6.14 -5.41 -11.54
C ILE A 53 5.39 -4.42 -12.46
N HIS A 54 6.11 -3.65 -13.28
CA HIS A 54 5.51 -2.76 -14.27
C HIS A 54 4.62 -3.51 -15.26
N GLY A 55 5.04 -4.71 -15.69
CA GLY A 55 4.21 -5.62 -16.50
C GLY A 55 2.90 -5.97 -15.82
N HIS A 56 2.93 -6.33 -14.52
CA HIS A 56 1.70 -6.59 -13.75
C HIS A 56 0.80 -5.35 -13.62
N ILE A 57 1.37 -4.18 -13.32
CA ILE A 57 0.60 -2.93 -13.23
C ILE A 57 -0.07 -2.62 -14.58
N THR A 58 0.66 -2.78 -15.69
CA THR A 58 0.14 -2.54 -17.05
C THR A 58 -1.01 -3.49 -17.40
N ARG A 59 -0.91 -4.77 -17.02
CA ARG A 59 -1.97 -5.74 -17.28
C ARG A 59 -3.20 -5.58 -16.37
N LEU A 60 -3.05 -5.05 -15.16
CA LEU A 60 -4.12 -4.91 -14.17
C LEU A 60 -4.77 -3.51 -14.09
N ARG A 61 -4.21 -2.51 -14.77
CA ARG A 61 -4.75 -1.14 -14.75
C ARG A 61 -5.99 -1.01 -15.63
N ARG A 62 -6.87 -0.10 -15.23
CA ARG A 62 -7.97 0.35 -16.11
C ARG A 62 -7.44 1.23 -17.25
N PRO A 63 -8.27 1.45 -18.30
CA PRO A 63 -9.42 0.63 -18.67
C PRO A 63 -9.04 -0.55 -19.57
N THR A 64 -7.78 -0.62 -20.02
CA THR A 64 -7.34 -1.49 -21.13
C THR A 64 -6.46 -2.67 -20.71
N GLY A 65 -6.12 -2.81 -19.42
CA GLY A 65 -5.30 -3.92 -18.96
C GLY A 65 -5.95 -5.28 -19.28
N GLN A 66 -5.17 -6.21 -19.83
CA GLN A 66 -5.68 -7.52 -20.23
C GLN A 66 -6.26 -8.32 -19.05
N ASP A 67 -5.55 -8.35 -17.92
CA ASP A 67 -5.98 -9.06 -16.69
C ASP A 67 -6.97 -8.21 -15.87
N TYR A 68 -7.00 -6.90 -16.14
CA TYR A 68 -8.09 -6.06 -15.66
C TYR A 68 -9.41 -6.56 -16.24
N LEU A 69 -9.48 -6.69 -17.58
CA LEU A 69 -10.69 -7.09 -18.30
C LEU A 69 -11.03 -8.58 -18.13
N ASN A 70 -10.02 -9.45 -18.04
CA ASN A 70 -10.20 -10.90 -18.09
C ASN A 70 -9.72 -11.59 -16.80
N PRO A 71 -10.49 -12.56 -16.26
CA PRO A 71 -11.87 -12.93 -16.62
C PRO A 71 -12.90 -11.91 -16.07
N PRO A 72 -14.05 -11.67 -16.73
CA PRO A 72 -15.04 -10.70 -16.27
C PRO A 72 -15.64 -11.09 -14.89
N PRO A 73 -15.98 -10.11 -14.03
CA PRO A 73 -16.04 -8.68 -14.33
C PRO A 73 -14.69 -7.97 -14.22
N PRO A 74 -14.52 -6.80 -14.87
CA PRO A 74 -13.28 -6.06 -14.80
C PRO A 74 -12.89 -5.66 -13.37
N GLN A 75 -11.64 -5.96 -12.98
CA GLN A 75 -11.07 -5.62 -11.68
C GLN A 75 -9.54 -5.74 -11.69
N SER A 76 -8.88 -4.97 -10.82
CA SER A 76 -7.42 -4.87 -10.73
C SER A 76 -6.80 -5.88 -9.76
N VAL A 77 -7.33 -7.10 -9.76
CA VAL A 77 -6.88 -8.25 -8.98
C VAL A 77 -6.54 -9.37 -9.96
N HIS A 78 -5.30 -9.83 -9.93
CA HIS A 78 -4.81 -10.92 -10.77
C HIS A 78 -5.48 -12.23 -10.36
N ARG A 79 -6.18 -12.83 -11.31
CA ARG A 79 -7.10 -13.94 -11.04
C ARG A 79 -7.34 -14.75 -12.30
N ASP A 80 -7.77 -15.97 -12.09
CA ASP A 80 -8.24 -16.88 -13.13
C ASP A 80 -9.56 -17.53 -12.73
N LEU A 81 -10.32 -18.01 -13.71
CA LEU A 81 -11.52 -18.80 -13.46
C LEU A 81 -11.17 -20.04 -12.66
N ASN A 82 -11.97 -20.33 -11.64
CA ASN A 82 -11.81 -21.55 -10.89
C ASN A 82 -12.40 -22.71 -11.71
N PRO A 83 -11.60 -23.72 -12.12
CA PRO A 83 -12.09 -24.83 -12.95
C PRO A 83 -13.20 -25.66 -12.27
N GLN A 84 -13.30 -25.59 -10.93
CA GLN A 84 -14.32 -26.28 -10.15
C GLN A 84 -15.59 -25.44 -9.93
N TRP A 85 -15.68 -24.23 -10.46
CA TRP A 85 -16.89 -23.41 -10.35
C TRP A 85 -18.07 -24.05 -11.13
N PRO A 86 -19.29 -24.12 -10.57
CA PRO A 86 -19.77 -23.53 -9.31
C PRO A 86 -19.71 -24.43 -8.07
N ARG A 87 -19.04 -25.59 -8.13
CA ARG A 87 -18.87 -26.49 -6.96
C ARG A 87 -17.89 -25.96 -5.91
N SER A 88 -17.07 -24.98 -6.26
CA SER A 88 -16.12 -24.34 -5.35
C SER A 88 -16.72 -23.14 -4.61
N ILE A 89 -16.07 -22.71 -3.52
CA ILE A 89 -16.54 -21.59 -2.69
C ILE A 89 -16.48 -20.22 -3.39
N ALA A 90 -15.72 -20.08 -4.47
CA ALA A 90 -15.46 -18.81 -5.14
C ALA A 90 -15.19 -19.03 -6.63
N ARG A 91 -15.76 -18.13 -7.46
CA ARG A 91 -15.65 -18.18 -8.92
C ARG A 91 -14.23 -18.03 -9.44
N PHE A 92 -13.39 -17.30 -8.70
CA PHE A 92 -12.02 -17.03 -9.10
C PHE A 92 -11.02 -17.59 -8.09
N ARG A 93 -9.88 -18.04 -8.61
CA ARG A 93 -8.65 -18.25 -7.85
C ARG A 93 -7.73 -17.05 -8.06
N LEU A 94 -6.94 -16.71 -7.06
CA LEU A 94 -5.94 -15.65 -7.18
C LEU A 94 -4.71 -16.18 -7.90
N GLU A 95 -4.20 -15.40 -8.84
CA GLU A 95 -2.88 -15.62 -9.41
C GLU A 95 -1.88 -14.73 -8.69
N ARG A 96 -0.78 -15.31 -8.24
CA ARG A 96 0.16 -14.64 -7.33
C ARG A 96 1.56 -14.64 -7.91
N SER A 97 2.22 -13.51 -7.80
CA SER A 97 3.63 -13.35 -8.10
C SER A 97 4.41 -13.22 -6.79
N THR A 98 5.56 -13.88 -6.67
CA THR A 98 6.39 -13.79 -5.47
C THR A 98 7.54 -12.82 -5.67
N TYR A 99 7.67 -11.85 -4.76
CA TYR A 99 8.79 -10.90 -4.71
C TYR A 99 9.33 -10.83 -3.29
N ASP A 100 10.64 -11.07 -3.15
CA ASP A 100 11.33 -11.10 -1.85
C ASP A 100 10.58 -11.96 -0.81
N GLY A 101 10.18 -13.17 -1.23
CA GLY A 101 9.48 -14.14 -0.38
C GLY A 101 8.03 -13.80 -0.02
N LEU A 102 7.43 -12.74 -0.58
CA LEU A 102 6.03 -12.39 -0.37
C LEU A 102 5.21 -12.51 -1.66
N GLU A 103 3.99 -13.01 -1.54
CA GLU A 103 3.04 -13.09 -2.63
C GLU A 103 2.34 -11.74 -2.85
N TYR A 104 2.16 -11.34 -4.11
CA TYR A 104 1.43 -10.15 -4.56
C TYR A 104 0.43 -10.53 -5.64
N TRP A 105 -0.70 -9.83 -5.72
CA TRP A 105 -1.75 -10.12 -6.71
C TRP A 105 -2.66 -8.94 -7.06
N ALA A 106 -2.59 -7.81 -6.34
CA ALA A 106 -3.47 -6.67 -6.58
C ALA A 106 -2.67 -5.45 -7.03
N LEU A 107 -3.23 -4.65 -7.94
CA LEU A 107 -2.57 -3.46 -8.48
C LEU A 107 -2.05 -2.50 -7.41
N PRO A 108 -2.79 -2.16 -6.32
CA PRO A 108 -2.29 -1.24 -5.31
C PRO A 108 -1.05 -1.80 -4.59
N ASP A 109 -1.00 -3.13 -4.40
CA ASP A 109 0.13 -3.79 -3.75
C ASP A 109 1.34 -3.82 -4.70
N TYR A 110 1.14 -4.07 -6.00
CA TYR A 110 2.20 -3.97 -7.01
C TYR A 110 2.75 -2.55 -7.15
N LEU A 111 1.89 -1.53 -7.16
CA LEU A 111 2.34 -0.14 -7.23
C LEU A 111 3.11 0.26 -5.97
N GLY A 112 2.62 -0.14 -4.79
CA GLY A 112 3.33 0.10 -3.52
C GLY A 112 4.71 -0.54 -3.55
N LEU A 113 4.81 -1.81 -3.99
CA LEU A 113 6.09 -2.49 -4.15
C LEU A 113 7.00 -1.79 -5.17
N PHE A 114 6.48 -1.41 -6.34
CA PHE A 114 7.23 -0.73 -7.40
C PHE A 114 7.92 0.52 -6.85
N LEU A 115 7.14 1.42 -6.24
CA LEU A 115 7.62 2.68 -5.68
C LEU A 115 8.62 2.47 -4.53
N SER A 116 8.40 1.44 -3.69
CA SER A 116 9.31 1.08 -2.59
C SER A 116 10.66 0.52 -3.07
N LYS A 117 10.73 0.07 -4.32
CA LYS A 117 11.94 -0.53 -4.92
C LYS A 117 12.74 0.42 -5.80
N LEU A 118 12.30 1.67 -5.93
CA LEU A 118 13.02 2.68 -6.72
C LEU A 118 14.27 3.21 -6.02
N GLY A 119 14.43 2.99 -4.71
CA GLY A 119 15.61 3.40 -3.95
C GLY A 119 15.27 3.78 -2.52
N ARG A 120 16.28 4.22 -1.78
CA ARG A 120 16.09 4.76 -0.42
C ARG A 120 15.55 6.18 -0.49
N ALA A 121 14.93 6.61 0.60
CA ALA A 121 14.58 8.01 0.81
C ALA A 121 15.85 8.88 0.78
N PRO A 122 15.79 10.12 0.25
CA PRO A 122 16.92 11.05 0.27
C PRO A 122 17.40 11.35 1.70
N ALA A 123 18.66 11.75 1.83
CA ALA A 123 19.21 12.18 3.12
C ALA A 123 18.40 13.37 3.69
N GLY A 124 18.11 13.33 4.99
CA GLY A 124 17.26 14.33 5.64
C GLY A 124 15.75 14.14 5.40
N ALA A 125 15.33 13.00 4.84
CA ALA A 125 13.92 12.66 4.71
C ALA A 125 13.22 12.58 6.07
N THR A 126 12.12 13.32 6.18
CA THR A 126 11.23 13.36 7.33
C THR A 126 9.82 12.98 6.90
N LYS A 127 8.93 12.81 7.89
CA LYS A 127 7.50 12.63 7.63
C LYS A 127 6.95 13.71 6.69
N ARG A 128 7.40 14.96 6.85
CA ARG A 128 6.81 16.14 6.20
C ARG A 128 7.34 16.37 4.79
N ASN A 129 8.64 16.26 4.61
CA ASN A 129 9.30 16.61 3.35
C ASN A 129 9.40 15.45 2.35
N PHE A 130 9.11 14.21 2.76
CA PHE A 130 9.22 13.03 1.89
C PHE A 130 8.11 11.97 2.12
N TYR A 131 7.99 11.41 3.33
CA TYR A 131 7.14 10.21 3.52
C TYR A 131 5.64 10.48 3.36
N LEU A 132 5.14 11.63 3.84
CA LEU A 132 3.74 12.03 3.61
C LEU A 132 3.48 12.38 2.13
N PRO A 133 4.31 13.22 1.46
CA PRO A 133 4.18 13.47 0.03
C PRO A 133 4.16 12.20 -0.82
N VAL A 134 5.11 11.28 -0.63
CA VAL A 134 5.16 10.04 -1.43
C VAL A 134 3.95 9.15 -1.16
N THR A 135 3.43 9.11 0.07
CA THR A 135 2.20 8.37 0.40
C THR A 135 0.98 8.99 -0.29
N ALA A 136 0.89 10.32 -0.30
CA ALA A 136 -0.21 11.05 -0.94
C ALA A 136 -0.21 10.81 -2.46
N VAL A 137 0.95 10.93 -3.10
CA VAL A 137 1.18 10.62 -4.53
C VAL A 137 0.81 9.17 -4.83
N PHE A 138 1.30 8.23 -4.04
CA PHE A 138 0.97 6.81 -4.18
C PHE A 138 -0.54 6.56 -4.14
N GLY A 139 -1.26 7.16 -3.20
CA GLY A 139 -2.72 6.99 -3.12
C GLY A 139 -3.48 7.65 -4.27
N ARG A 140 -3.00 8.81 -4.78
CA ARG A 140 -3.54 9.43 -5.99
C ARG A 140 -3.32 8.57 -7.22
N TRP A 141 -2.13 8.01 -7.37
CA TRP A 141 -1.81 7.13 -8.49
C TRP A 141 -2.64 5.86 -8.46
N CYS A 142 -2.81 5.25 -7.27
CA CYS A 142 -3.78 4.18 -7.06
C CYS A 142 -5.18 4.58 -7.53
N ASP A 143 -5.69 5.75 -7.14
CA ASP A 143 -7.03 6.20 -7.53
C ASP A 143 -7.23 6.30 -9.04
N LYS A 144 -6.21 6.79 -9.76
CA LYS A 144 -6.25 6.94 -11.23
C LYS A 144 -6.16 5.59 -11.96
N LEU A 145 -5.28 4.70 -11.47
CA LEU A 145 -5.04 3.38 -12.06
C LEU A 145 -6.15 2.36 -11.78
N LEU A 146 -6.91 2.57 -10.70
CA LEU A 146 -8.04 1.72 -10.32
C LEU A 146 -9.36 2.24 -10.89
N SER A 147 -10.27 1.31 -11.20
CA SER A 147 -11.67 1.62 -11.54
C SER A 147 -12.59 1.37 -10.34
N GLY A 148 -13.89 1.53 -10.58
CA GLY A 148 -14.91 1.18 -9.63
C GLY A 148 -15.28 2.30 -8.66
N ARG A 149 -16.22 1.97 -7.79
CA ARG A 149 -16.77 2.86 -6.76
C ARG A 149 -15.75 3.08 -5.66
N ARG A 150 -15.93 4.16 -4.89
CA ARG A 150 -15.03 4.53 -3.78
C ARG A 150 -14.74 3.38 -2.80
N TRP A 151 -15.71 2.53 -2.50
CA TRP A 151 -15.56 1.39 -1.59
C TRP A 151 -14.78 0.20 -2.16
N GLN A 152 -14.55 0.18 -3.48
CA GLN A 152 -13.74 -0.84 -4.17
C GLN A 152 -12.26 -0.42 -4.21
N LYS A 153 -11.97 0.86 -3.98
CA LYS A 153 -10.61 1.39 -3.88
C LYS A 153 -10.10 1.31 -2.44
N PRO A 154 -8.77 1.34 -2.22
CA PRO A 154 -8.21 1.40 -0.88
C PRO A 154 -8.78 2.59 -0.08
N ARG A 155 -9.16 2.34 1.18
CA ARG A 155 -9.60 3.37 2.12
C ARG A 155 -8.44 4.10 2.77
N VAL A 156 -7.33 3.40 2.97
CA VAL A 156 -6.10 3.88 3.61
C VAL A 156 -4.90 3.49 2.75
N TYR A 157 -3.94 4.40 2.67
CA TYR A 157 -2.59 4.24 2.14
C TYR A 157 -1.59 4.48 3.26
N GLN A 158 -0.40 3.92 3.16
CA GLN A 158 0.51 3.85 4.29
C GLN A 158 1.96 3.78 3.81
N CYS A 159 2.85 4.41 4.58
CA CYS A 159 4.29 4.32 4.41
C CYS A 159 4.93 4.00 5.76
N THR A 160 5.73 2.94 5.79
CA THR A 160 6.61 2.57 6.91
C THR A 160 8.05 2.81 6.47
N TRP A 161 8.91 3.30 7.35
CA TRP A 161 10.33 3.50 7.06
C TRP A 161 11.22 3.17 8.26
N ALA A 162 12.48 2.90 7.97
CA ALA A 162 13.55 2.71 8.94
C ALA A 162 14.59 3.84 8.81
N ASP A 163 15.45 3.99 9.83
CA ASP A 163 16.44 5.08 9.90
C ASP A 163 17.40 5.14 8.70
N ALA A 164 17.70 4.00 8.09
CA ALA A 164 18.57 3.91 6.91
C ALA A 164 17.92 4.45 5.61
N GLY A 165 16.71 5.02 5.69
CA GLY A 165 15.95 5.53 4.56
C GLY A 165 15.26 4.44 3.73
N GLU A 166 15.31 3.17 4.16
CA GLU A 166 14.47 2.14 3.57
C GLU A 166 13.00 2.43 3.93
N PHE A 167 12.12 2.41 2.93
CA PHE A 167 10.69 2.60 3.15
C PHE A 167 9.87 1.65 2.29
N HIS A 168 8.68 1.31 2.78
CA HIS A 168 7.72 0.48 2.05
C HIS A 168 6.34 1.11 2.10
N LEU A 169 5.69 1.14 0.93
CA LEU A 169 4.35 1.63 0.72
C LEU A 169 3.35 0.47 0.70
N GLY A 170 2.17 0.73 1.24
CA GLY A 170 1.11 -0.24 1.31
C GLY A 170 -0.27 0.41 1.22
N ALA A 171 -1.22 -0.33 0.66
CA ALA A 171 -2.60 0.08 0.56
C ALA A 171 -3.50 -0.93 1.27
N SER A 172 -4.55 -0.41 1.89
CA SER A 172 -5.63 -1.27 2.39
C SER A 172 -6.29 -1.99 1.22
N ARG A 173 -6.96 -3.10 1.50
CA ARG A 173 -7.54 -3.96 0.46
C ARG A 173 -8.41 -3.16 -0.52
N GLY A 174 -8.09 -3.22 -1.81
CA GLY A 174 -8.83 -2.55 -2.89
C GLY A 174 -8.57 -3.19 -4.25
N GLY A 175 -9.15 -2.60 -5.29
CA GLY A 175 -9.03 -3.03 -6.69
C GLY A 175 -9.93 -4.20 -7.09
N TRP A 176 -10.87 -4.61 -6.23
CA TRP A 176 -11.77 -5.75 -6.48
C TRP A 176 -13.15 -5.30 -6.96
N THR A 177 -13.82 -6.16 -7.71
CA THR A 177 -15.23 -5.99 -8.11
C THR A 177 -16.07 -7.16 -7.61
N LEU A 178 -17.29 -6.88 -7.16
CA LEU A 178 -18.26 -7.91 -6.80
C LEU A 178 -19.53 -7.73 -7.61
N GLU A 179 -19.96 -8.85 -8.19
CA GLU A 179 -21.24 -9.03 -8.84
C GLU A 179 -21.95 -10.25 -8.24
N SER A 180 -23.26 -10.32 -8.47
CA SER A 180 -24.07 -11.49 -8.09
C SER A 180 -23.48 -12.77 -8.71
N GLY A 181 -23.46 -13.87 -7.94
CA GLY A 181 -23.01 -15.16 -8.47
C GLY A 181 -21.48 -15.33 -8.51
N MET A 182 -20.71 -14.54 -7.77
CA MET A 182 -19.25 -14.72 -7.65
C MET A 182 -18.82 -15.63 -6.48
N GLY A 183 -19.75 -16.08 -5.65
CA GLY A 183 -19.44 -16.81 -4.41
C GLY A 183 -18.65 -15.96 -3.41
N SER A 184 -17.77 -16.59 -2.64
CA SER A 184 -17.01 -15.98 -1.54
C SER A 184 -15.65 -15.39 -1.96
N CYS A 185 -15.57 -14.73 -3.13
CA CYS A 185 -14.31 -14.16 -3.64
C CYS A 185 -13.62 -13.20 -2.65
N LEU A 186 -14.37 -12.40 -1.88
CA LEU A 186 -13.77 -11.55 -0.84
C LEU A 186 -13.07 -12.34 0.26
N ALA A 187 -13.59 -13.51 0.63
CA ALA A 187 -12.99 -14.36 1.66
C ALA A 187 -11.65 -14.93 1.17
N VAL A 188 -11.55 -15.25 -0.13
CA VAL A 188 -10.28 -15.66 -0.77
C VAL A 188 -9.25 -14.54 -0.67
N LEU A 189 -9.64 -13.30 -1.00
CA LEU A 189 -8.77 -12.12 -0.86
C LEU A 189 -8.34 -11.89 0.59
N ASP A 190 -9.28 -11.93 1.54
CA ASP A 190 -8.95 -11.74 2.95
C ASP A 190 -8.00 -12.82 3.47
N ARG A 191 -8.17 -14.07 3.01
CA ARG A 191 -7.31 -15.18 3.43
C ARG A 191 -5.90 -15.01 2.88
N ALA A 192 -5.78 -14.63 1.62
CA ALA A 192 -4.49 -14.34 1.01
C ALA A 192 -3.79 -13.19 1.72
N ARG A 193 -4.48 -12.07 2.00
CA ARG A 193 -3.89 -10.94 2.73
C ARG A 193 -3.53 -11.28 4.18
N PHE A 194 -4.31 -12.13 4.85
CA PHE A 194 -3.94 -12.63 6.17
C PHE A 194 -2.65 -13.47 6.10
N GLY A 195 -2.48 -14.28 5.06
CA GLY A 195 -1.26 -15.07 4.82
C GLY A 195 0.01 -14.23 4.82
N VAL A 196 -0.04 -12.99 4.31
CA VAL A 196 1.12 -12.06 4.28
C VAL A 196 1.56 -11.64 5.67
N VAL A 197 0.63 -11.42 6.62
CA VAL A 197 0.93 -10.97 7.99
C VAL A 197 0.95 -12.11 9.00
N ARG A 198 0.69 -13.35 8.56
CA ARG A 198 0.75 -14.51 9.43
C ARG A 198 2.18 -14.71 9.89
N SER A 199 2.34 -14.95 11.19
CA SER A 199 3.64 -15.23 11.80
C SER A 199 3.47 -16.12 13.02
N THR A 200 4.55 -16.80 13.42
CA THR A 200 4.56 -17.62 14.64
C THR A 200 4.17 -16.81 15.88
N VAL A 201 4.61 -15.56 15.98
CA VAL A 201 4.27 -14.67 17.11
C VAL A 201 2.77 -14.33 17.13
N LEU A 202 2.16 -14.13 15.95
CA LEU A 202 0.72 -13.88 15.86
C LEU A 202 -0.09 -15.14 16.25
N ASP A 203 0.36 -16.31 15.80
CA ASP A 203 -0.26 -17.61 16.11
C ASP A 203 -0.13 -17.92 17.62
N LEU A 204 1.04 -17.68 18.24
CA LEU A 204 1.27 -17.84 19.69
C LEU A 204 0.45 -16.87 20.54
N ALA A 205 0.10 -15.70 20.00
CA ALA A 205 -0.80 -14.74 20.64
C ALA A 205 -2.29 -15.09 20.43
N TYR A 206 -2.59 -16.28 19.88
CA TYR A 206 -3.95 -16.79 19.62
C TYR A 206 -4.78 -15.88 18.70
N TRP A 207 -4.11 -15.10 17.85
CA TRP A 207 -4.75 -14.27 16.86
C TRP A 207 -4.89 -15.02 15.53
N SER A 208 -5.99 -14.79 14.82
CA SER A 208 -6.25 -15.42 13.53
C SER A 208 -7.01 -14.49 12.59
N GLN A 209 -7.24 -14.90 11.35
CA GLN A 209 -8.07 -14.15 10.42
C GLN A 209 -9.49 -13.89 10.97
N ALA A 210 -10.08 -14.89 11.63
CA ALA A 210 -11.45 -14.84 12.14
C ALA A 210 -11.55 -14.24 13.55
N TRP A 211 -10.43 -14.12 14.25
CA TRP A 211 -10.34 -13.59 15.61
C TRP A 211 -9.24 -12.55 15.70
N THR A 212 -9.63 -11.29 15.70
CA THR A 212 -8.72 -10.14 15.71
C THR A 212 -9.11 -9.16 16.81
N PRO A 213 -8.19 -8.32 17.29
CA PRO A 213 -8.49 -7.30 18.31
C PRO A 213 -9.70 -6.42 17.95
N THR A 214 -9.84 -6.02 16.68
CA THR A 214 -11.02 -5.25 16.26
C THR A 214 -12.30 -6.09 16.24
N ILE A 215 -12.26 -7.37 15.88
CA ILE A 215 -13.42 -8.28 15.93
C ILE A 215 -13.82 -8.57 17.37
N VAL A 216 -12.87 -8.81 18.28
CA VAL A 216 -13.14 -8.99 19.72
C VAL A 216 -13.88 -7.77 20.27
N ARG A 217 -13.38 -6.57 19.98
CA ARG A 217 -13.96 -5.33 20.53
C ARG A 217 -15.29 -4.93 19.88
N LYS A 218 -15.43 -5.10 18.56
CA LYS A 218 -16.58 -4.54 17.79
C LYS A 218 -17.58 -5.59 17.30
N GLY A 219 -17.26 -6.88 17.46
CA GLY A 219 -18.00 -8.00 16.89
C GLY A 219 -17.67 -8.25 15.41
N ARG A 220 -17.98 -9.45 14.91
CA ARG A 220 -17.65 -9.89 13.53
C ARG A 220 -18.22 -9.00 12.42
N ARG A 221 -19.35 -8.33 12.65
CA ARG A 221 -20.00 -7.46 11.66
C ARG A 221 -19.30 -6.10 11.47
N ARG A 222 -18.64 -5.60 12.52
CA ARG A 222 -18.01 -4.25 12.54
C ARG A 222 -16.50 -4.28 12.73
N GLY A 223 -15.95 -5.44 13.07
CA GLY A 223 -14.52 -5.69 13.17
C GLY A 223 -13.86 -5.92 11.81
N THR A 224 -12.55 -5.79 11.78
CA THR A 224 -11.74 -5.93 10.58
C THR A 224 -10.82 -7.14 10.75
N PRO A 225 -10.77 -8.08 9.79
CA PRO A 225 -9.74 -9.12 9.78
C PRO A 225 -8.32 -8.55 9.68
N PHE A 226 -7.32 -9.30 10.11
CA PHE A 226 -5.92 -9.00 9.82
C PHE A 226 -5.68 -9.04 8.30
N GLY A 227 -4.69 -8.29 7.84
CA GLY A 227 -4.37 -8.19 6.42
C GLY A 227 -5.27 -7.24 5.62
N ARG A 228 -6.38 -6.70 6.13
CA ARG A 228 -7.15 -5.68 5.37
C ARG A 228 -6.53 -4.28 5.41
N CYS A 229 -5.67 -4.03 6.38
CA CYS A 229 -5.04 -2.75 6.65
C CYS A 229 -3.94 -2.44 5.62
N ALA A 230 -3.57 -1.16 5.50
CA ALA A 230 -2.59 -0.70 4.54
C ALA A 230 -1.15 -1.11 4.91
N GLU A 231 -0.94 -1.31 6.21
CA GLU A 231 0.27 -1.75 6.89
C GLU A 231 0.68 -3.20 6.54
N THR A 232 -0.17 -3.97 5.83
CA THR A 232 0.02 -5.41 5.60
C THR A 232 1.40 -5.76 5.04
N TYR A 233 1.79 -5.14 3.91
CA TYR A 233 3.12 -5.38 3.32
C TYR A 233 4.23 -4.58 4.02
N PRO A 234 4.04 -3.29 4.34
CA PRO A 234 5.10 -2.52 4.97
C PRO A 234 5.53 -3.07 6.34
N PHE A 235 4.61 -3.56 7.17
CA PHE A 235 4.97 -4.20 8.44
C PHE A 235 5.69 -5.52 8.19
N ARG A 236 5.22 -6.33 7.23
CA ARG A 236 5.89 -7.59 6.91
C ARG A 236 7.34 -7.39 6.46
N LYS A 237 7.65 -6.28 5.77
CA LYS A 237 8.99 -5.98 5.28
C LYS A 237 9.89 -5.32 6.32
N LEU A 238 9.38 -4.35 7.07
CA LEU A 238 10.20 -3.49 7.91
C LEU A 238 10.07 -3.73 9.41
N LEU A 239 9.01 -4.39 9.88
CA LEU A 239 8.72 -4.51 11.30
C LEU A 239 8.77 -5.96 11.78
N MET A 240 8.19 -6.88 11.02
CA MET A 240 8.14 -8.29 11.38
C MET A 240 9.52 -8.95 11.24
N GLU A 241 9.82 -9.88 12.13
CA GLU A 241 11.08 -10.67 12.12
C GLU A 241 12.35 -9.82 12.26
N LYS A 242 12.22 -8.60 12.78
CA LYS A 242 13.34 -7.71 13.14
C LYS A 242 13.77 -7.89 14.58
N SER A 243 15.00 -7.48 14.89
CA SER A 243 15.42 -7.35 16.29
C SER A 243 14.57 -6.31 17.00
N ARG A 244 14.55 -6.35 18.33
CA ARG A 244 13.82 -5.35 19.12
C ARG A 244 14.33 -3.94 18.84
N GLU A 245 15.64 -3.77 18.79
CA GLU A 245 16.31 -2.49 18.57
C GLU A 245 15.98 -1.92 17.19
N GLU A 246 15.89 -2.78 16.17
CA GLU A 246 15.46 -2.39 14.83
C GLU A 246 13.98 -2.00 14.83
N ALA A 247 13.11 -2.85 15.38
CA ALA A 247 11.66 -2.67 15.39
C ALA A 247 11.21 -1.40 16.14
N GLU A 248 11.86 -1.07 17.27
CA GLU A 248 11.55 0.13 18.06
C GLU A 248 11.83 1.43 17.32
N ARG A 249 12.72 1.41 16.32
CA ARG A 249 13.09 2.58 15.49
C ARG A 249 12.24 2.72 14.22
N VAL A 250 11.50 1.67 13.85
CA VAL A 250 10.60 1.73 12.70
C VAL A 250 9.54 2.80 12.94
N CYS A 251 9.34 3.65 11.93
CA CYS A 251 8.35 4.70 11.93
C CYS A 251 7.33 4.47 10.82
N GLY A 252 6.19 5.13 10.91
CA GLY A 252 5.22 5.06 9.83
C GLY A 252 4.13 6.11 9.92
N LEU A 253 3.37 6.21 8.83
CA LEU A 253 2.15 7.00 8.78
C LEU A 253 1.10 6.27 7.96
N ALA A 254 -0.17 6.48 8.31
CA ALA A 254 -1.32 6.05 7.52
C ALA A 254 -2.15 7.26 7.12
N LEU A 255 -2.71 7.21 5.92
CA LEU A 255 -3.40 8.30 5.25
C LEU A 255 -4.71 7.77 4.67
N CYS A 256 -5.87 8.22 5.17
CA CYS A 256 -7.14 7.83 4.59
C CYS A 256 -7.40 8.54 3.27
N ASN A 257 -8.27 7.98 2.46
CA ASN A 257 -8.51 8.45 1.10
C ASN A 257 -9.40 9.70 1.00
N ASP A 258 -9.59 10.45 2.08
CA ASP A 258 -10.43 11.65 2.09
C ASP A 258 -9.78 12.81 1.31
N TYR A 259 -8.45 12.93 1.33
CA TYR A 259 -7.70 13.91 0.53
C TYR A 259 -7.75 13.69 -0.99
N ILE A 260 -8.24 12.54 -1.49
CA ILE A 260 -8.19 12.22 -2.92
C ILE A 260 -8.93 13.26 -3.78
N SER A 261 -9.98 13.90 -3.25
CA SER A 261 -10.72 14.94 -3.98
C SER A 261 -9.90 16.21 -4.21
N GLU A 262 -8.85 16.44 -3.41
CA GLU A 262 -8.08 17.67 -3.52
C GLU A 262 -7.30 17.72 -4.84
N PRO A 263 -7.37 18.85 -5.56
CA PRO A 263 -6.76 18.98 -6.87
C PRO A 263 -5.23 19.11 -6.79
N VAL A 264 -4.71 19.68 -5.71
CA VAL A 264 -3.28 19.97 -5.51
C VAL A 264 -2.80 19.44 -4.17
N TYR A 265 -1.50 19.22 -4.06
CA TYR A 265 -0.88 18.82 -2.79
C TYR A 265 -0.70 20.04 -1.88
N ASP A 266 -1.31 19.99 -0.70
CA ASP A 266 -1.16 21.00 0.36
C ASP A 266 -0.44 20.38 1.57
N ASP A 267 0.71 20.93 1.90
CA ASP A 267 1.64 20.47 2.93
C ASP A 267 1.41 21.13 4.30
N ARG A 268 0.43 22.03 4.42
CA ARG A 268 0.05 22.68 5.68
C ARG A 268 -0.69 21.72 6.61
N LEU A 269 -0.63 21.99 7.92
CA LEU A 269 -1.41 21.24 8.92
C LEU A 269 -2.92 21.36 8.70
N SER A 270 -3.35 22.51 8.19
CA SER A 270 -4.73 22.80 7.79
C SER A 270 -5.14 22.15 6.46
N GLY A 271 -4.20 21.60 5.69
CA GLY A 271 -4.45 20.91 4.42
C GLY A 271 -5.14 19.56 4.60
N GLU A 272 -5.96 19.16 3.62
CA GLU A 272 -6.72 17.91 3.71
C GLU A 272 -5.84 16.65 3.70
N VAL A 273 -4.64 16.72 3.09
CA VAL A 273 -3.67 15.62 3.19
C VAL A 273 -3.26 15.40 4.65
N TRP A 274 -2.94 16.46 5.39
CA TRP A 274 -2.57 16.34 6.79
C TRP A 274 -3.74 15.90 7.66
N LYS A 275 -4.93 16.49 7.47
CA LYS A 275 -6.16 16.12 8.18
C LYS A 275 -6.57 14.66 7.93
N SER A 276 -6.21 14.11 6.77
CA SER A 276 -6.47 12.71 6.41
C SER A 276 -5.51 11.72 7.08
N LEU A 277 -4.51 12.17 7.84
CA LEU A 277 -3.66 11.28 8.62
C LEU A 277 -4.49 10.50 9.65
N TRP A 278 -4.17 9.21 9.79
CA TRP A 278 -5.02 8.26 10.50
C TRP A 278 -4.20 7.46 11.53
N ASP A 279 -4.72 7.32 12.75
CA ASP A 279 -4.05 6.55 13.81
C ASP A 279 -4.16 5.03 13.59
N PRO A 280 -3.12 4.24 13.88
CA PRO A 280 -3.14 2.80 13.68
C PRO A 280 -4.35 2.17 14.36
N CYS A 281 -5.11 1.37 13.60
CA CYS A 281 -6.26 0.66 14.18
C CYS A 281 -5.81 -0.41 15.19
N LEU A 282 -6.72 -0.99 15.98
CA LEU A 282 -6.32 -1.98 17.00
C LEU A 282 -5.54 -3.18 16.44
N ASN A 283 -5.86 -3.63 15.22
CA ASN A 283 -5.10 -4.69 14.59
C ASN A 283 -3.65 -4.24 14.34
N CYS A 284 -3.46 -3.07 13.73
CA CYS A 284 -2.13 -2.52 13.47
C CYS A 284 -1.35 -2.27 14.76
N GLN A 285 -1.98 -1.69 15.78
CA GLN A 285 -1.35 -1.52 17.11
C GLN A 285 -0.93 -2.85 17.72
N THR A 286 -1.72 -3.91 17.54
CA THR A 286 -1.39 -5.24 18.06
C THR A 286 -0.21 -5.83 17.31
N LEU A 287 -0.16 -5.71 15.98
CA LEU A 287 1.00 -6.15 15.19
C LEU A 287 2.27 -5.38 15.59
N ILE A 288 2.17 -4.06 15.78
CA ILE A 288 3.30 -3.26 16.24
C ILE A 288 3.84 -3.77 17.57
N ARG A 289 2.98 -3.94 18.58
CA ARG A 289 3.38 -4.41 19.91
C ARG A 289 3.94 -5.83 19.90
N LEU A 290 3.30 -6.75 19.18
CA LEU A 290 3.76 -8.14 19.09
C LEU A 290 5.17 -8.24 18.49
N HIS A 291 5.47 -7.37 17.53
CA HIS A 291 6.76 -7.29 16.88
C HIS A 291 7.69 -6.26 17.54
N GLN A 292 7.45 -5.89 18.80
CA GLN A 292 8.30 -5.01 19.61
C GLN A 292 8.51 -3.59 19.04
N GLY A 293 7.67 -3.16 18.09
CA GLY A 293 7.71 -1.79 17.59
C GLY A 293 7.07 -0.79 18.56
N ASN A 294 7.43 0.48 18.38
CA ASN A 294 6.85 1.57 19.16
C ASN A 294 5.61 2.15 18.46
N VAL A 295 4.42 1.96 19.04
CA VAL A 295 3.15 2.49 18.50
C VAL A 295 3.17 4.01 18.35
N LEU A 296 3.91 4.73 19.20
CA LEU A 296 4.00 6.19 19.14
C LEU A 296 4.62 6.66 17.82
N ASN A 297 5.50 5.86 17.21
CA ASN A 297 6.12 6.21 15.92
C ASN A 297 5.15 6.14 14.73
N PHE A 298 3.91 5.69 14.95
CA PHE A 298 2.88 5.52 13.92
C PHE A 298 1.66 6.43 14.13
N LEU A 299 1.63 7.24 15.18
CA LEU A 299 0.50 8.12 15.46
C LEU A 299 0.43 9.27 14.43
N LYS A 300 -0.79 9.73 14.13
CA LYS A 300 -0.99 10.81 13.17
C LYS A 300 -0.32 12.11 13.60
N THR A 301 -0.21 12.34 14.91
CA THR A 301 0.39 13.53 15.52
C THR A 301 1.91 13.51 15.56
N THR A 302 2.54 12.35 15.35
CA THR A 302 4.01 12.24 15.38
C THR A 302 4.63 13.02 14.23
N GLY A 303 5.66 13.82 14.50
CA GLY A 303 6.33 14.66 13.49
C GLY A 303 5.53 15.89 13.05
N ILE A 304 4.63 16.40 13.91
CA ILE A 304 3.90 17.67 13.71
C ILE A 304 4.76 18.91 13.97
N GLU A 305 5.85 18.75 14.73
CA GLU A 305 6.73 19.85 15.14
C GLU A 305 7.28 20.60 13.93
N GLY A 306 7.24 21.94 13.99
CA GLY A 306 7.71 22.84 12.94
C GLY A 306 6.78 22.98 11.74
N ALA A 307 5.59 22.37 11.74
CA ALA A 307 4.67 22.46 10.61
C ALA A 307 3.90 23.79 10.54
N PRO A 308 3.74 24.39 9.34
CA PRO A 308 2.92 25.58 9.16
C PRO A 308 1.47 25.33 9.59
N PRO A 309 0.85 26.26 10.33
CA PRO A 309 -0.54 26.13 10.78
C PRO A 309 -1.54 25.95 9.63
#